data_AF-A0A3N6MTY7-F1
#
_entry.id   AF-A0A3N6MTY7-F1
#
_cell.length_a   1.000
_cell.length_b   1.000
_cell.length_c   1.000
_cell.angle_alpha   90.00
_cell.angle_beta   90.00
_cell.angle_gamma   90.00
#
_symmetry.space_group_name_H-M   'P 1'
#
loop_
_entity.id
_entity.type
_entity.pdbx_description
1 polymer ?
#
loop_
_entity_poly.entity_id
_entity_poly.type
_entity_poly.pdbx_seq_one_letter_code
_entity_poly.pdbx_strand_id
1 'polypeptide(L)'
;MFAIKVRNFIRYSAYLLILGLHALIPLSASAGVVMYGTRIIYPAGTEFVTARFANHDRAPNLMQVWVDDGKGVPPTNAEETPFFVAPPLFRINAGSEQTVRIIFNSAAAALPADRETLFWLNFLQIPPNSALSQQSGTARITISFLNQVKLIYRPSGIKGDVGDLAKNIRFGIRKEKGDYWLEASNQTGYYATFMEDAAVKSGNDTHPVKFDKNVTLAPFSSISWKLSGHEPISSPSTVEFSLIDDRGNARMSKADISL
;
A
#
# COMPACT_ATOMS: atom_id res chain seq x y z
N MET A 1 35.29 44.62 -29.20
CA MET A 1 34.05 43.80 -29.33
C MET A 1 34.27 42.31 -29.03
N PHE A 2 35.38 41.70 -29.46
CA PHE A 2 35.68 40.27 -29.24
C PHE A 2 35.90 39.89 -27.76
N ALA A 3 36.66 40.69 -27.00
CA ALA A 3 36.94 40.45 -25.57
C ALA A 3 35.70 40.44 -24.66
N ILE A 4 34.66 41.22 -25.00
CA ILE A 4 33.40 41.28 -24.24
C ILE A 4 32.58 39.98 -24.45
N LYS A 5 32.58 39.44 -25.69
CA LYS A 5 31.91 38.16 -25.99
C LYS A 5 32.57 36.99 -25.26
N VAL A 6 33.90 36.94 -25.20
CA VAL A 6 34.64 35.89 -24.48
C VAL A 6 34.36 35.96 -22.98
N ARG A 7 34.36 37.16 -22.38
CA ARG A 7 34.05 37.33 -20.95
C ARG A 7 32.63 36.92 -20.59
N ASN A 8 31.66 37.22 -21.47
CA ASN A 8 30.27 36.79 -21.26
C ASN A 8 30.11 35.28 -21.45
N PHE A 9 30.79 34.67 -22.44
CA PHE A 9 30.79 33.23 -22.66
C PHE A 9 31.33 32.43 -21.46
N ILE A 10 32.44 32.89 -20.85
CA ILE A 10 33.00 32.28 -19.63
C ILE A 10 32.02 32.40 -18.46
N ARG A 11 31.35 33.56 -18.29
CA ARG A 11 30.34 33.76 -17.24
C ARG A 11 29.14 32.83 -17.42
N TYR A 12 28.58 32.73 -18.63
CA TYR A 12 27.45 31.83 -18.91
C TYR A 12 27.83 30.35 -18.75
N SER A 13 29.03 29.97 -19.17
CA SER A 13 29.54 28.61 -18.96
C SER A 13 29.69 28.28 -17.47
N ALA A 14 30.17 29.23 -16.67
CA ALA A 14 30.25 29.08 -15.21
C ALA A 14 28.85 28.98 -14.57
N TYR A 15 27.87 29.79 -15.00
CA TYR A 15 26.49 29.69 -14.51
C TYR A 15 25.84 28.35 -14.87
N LEU A 16 26.04 27.85 -16.10
CA LEU A 16 25.54 26.54 -16.52
C LEU A 16 26.19 25.39 -15.74
N LEU A 17 27.48 25.49 -15.44
CA LEU A 17 28.21 24.48 -14.66
C LEU A 17 27.76 24.47 -13.19
N ILE A 18 27.48 25.65 -12.61
CA ILE A 18 26.89 25.77 -11.26
C ILE A 18 25.46 25.21 -11.25
N LEU A 19 24.63 25.52 -12.26
CA LEU A 19 23.26 25.01 -12.37
C LEU A 19 23.23 23.47 -12.52
N GLY A 20 24.15 22.91 -13.31
CA GLY A 20 24.32 21.47 -13.46
C GLY A 20 24.79 20.78 -12.17
N LEU A 21 25.64 21.44 -11.37
CA LEU A 21 26.10 20.92 -10.08
C LEU A 21 24.99 20.84 -9.02
N HIS A 22 24.01 21.76 -9.06
CA HIS A 22 22.87 21.75 -8.13
C HIS A 22 21.84 20.66 -8.47
N ALA A 23 21.75 20.24 -9.74
CA ALA A 23 20.86 19.15 -10.16
C ALA A 23 21.35 17.74 -9.73
N LEU A 24 22.60 17.63 -9.26
CA LEU A 24 23.22 16.38 -8.82
C LEU A 24 23.13 16.15 -7.30
N ILE A 25 22.49 17.05 -6.54
CA ILE A 25 22.29 16.83 -5.11
C ILE A 25 21.15 15.83 -4.94
N PRO A 26 21.40 14.58 -4.48
CA PRO A 26 20.31 13.66 -4.22
C PRO A 26 19.44 14.25 -3.10
N LEU A 27 18.16 14.45 -3.40
CA LEU A 27 17.13 14.70 -2.39
C LEU A 27 17.10 13.47 -1.47
N SER A 28 17.85 13.56 -0.37
CA SER A 28 17.85 12.52 0.65
C SER A 28 16.51 12.60 1.36
N ALA A 29 15.58 11.72 0.98
CA ALA A 29 14.36 11.52 1.74
C ALA A 29 14.74 10.87 3.08
N SER A 30 14.56 11.59 4.19
CA SER A 30 14.72 11.01 5.52
C SER A 30 13.50 10.15 5.80
N ALA A 31 13.63 8.84 5.62
CA ALA A 31 12.66 7.89 6.13
C ALA A 31 13.02 7.56 7.59
N GLY A 32 12.03 7.43 8.46
CA GLY A 32 12.22 6.98 9.84
C GLY A 32 12.50 5.48 9.89
N VAL A 33 11.65 4.76 10.60
CA VAL A 33 11.64 3.29 10.57
C VAL A 33 10.72 2.81 9.45
N VAL A 34 11.25 1.96 8.57
CA VAL A 34 10.50 1.35 7.46
C VAL A 34 10.38 -0.15 7.65
N MET A 35 9.29 -0.73 7.15
CA MET A 35 9.14 -2.18 7.03
C MET A 35 9.53 -2.61 5.61
N TYR A 36 10.20 -3.75 5.47
CA TYR A 36 10.39 -4.38 4.18
C TYR A 36 9.06 -4.95 3.67
N GLY A 37 8.64 -4.51 2.49
CA GLY A 37 7.36 -4.87 1.89
C GLY A 37 6.21 -3.95 2.32
N THR A 38 5.08 -4.03 1.61
CA THR A 38 3.89 -3.18 1.84
C THR A 38 2.66 -3.98 2.29
N ARG A 39 2.81 -5.30 2.43
CA ARG A 39 1.81 -6.25 2.88
C ARG A 39 2.48 -7.54 3.30
N ILE A 40 1.74 -8.37 4.03
CA ILE A 40 2.20 -9.66 4.52
C ILE A 40 1.15 -10.70 4.15
N ILE A 41 1.57 -11.75 3.46
CA ILE A 41 0.75 -12.94 3.25
C ILE A 41 1.16 -13.95 4.32
N TYR A 42 0.18 -14.45 5.07
CA TYR A 42 0.36 -15.51 6.05
C TYR A 42 -0.25 -16.81 5.49
N PRO A 43 0.55 -17.73 4.94
CA PRO A 43 0.03 -19.02 4.48
C PRO A 43 -0.38 -19.89 5.68
N ALA A 44 -1.57 -20.49 5.60
CA ALA A 44 -2.04 -21.44 6.59
C ALA A 44 -1.07 -22.61 6.78
N GLY A 45 -0.93 -23.09 8.02
CA GLY A 45 0.01 -24.15 8.38
C GLY A 45 1.44 -23.69 8.62
N THR A 46 1.76 -22.41 8.37
CA THR A 46 3.06 -21.84 8.74
C THR A 46 3.08 -21.51 10.24
N GLU A 47 4.18 -21.84 10.92
CA GLU A 47 4.37 -21.54 12.36
C GLU A 47 4.41 -20.03 12.62
N PHE A 48 5.15 -19.29 11.79
CA PHE A 48 5.21 -17.83 11.81
C PHE A 48 5.66 -17.28 10.47
N VAL A 49 5.33 -16.02 10.21
CA VAL A 49 5.97 -15.21 9.17
C VAL A 49 6.74 -14.07 9.82
N THR A 50 7.66 -13.45 9.07
CA THR A 50 8.51 -12.38 9.62
C THR A 50 8.23 -11.04 8.95
N ALA A 51 8.13 -9.99 9.76
CA ALA A 51 8.24 -8.61 9.31
C ALA A 51 9.64 -8.09 9.70
N ARG A 52 10.34 -7.47 8.75
CA ARG A 52 11.67 -6.89 8.98
C ARG A 52 11.55 -5.37 8.91
N PHE A 53 12.19 -4.71 9.85
CA PHE A 53 12.20 -3.25 10.00
C PHE A 53 13.63 -2.74 9.91
N ALA A 54 13.81 -1.60 9.25
CA ALA A 54 15.09 -0.88 9.19
C ALA A 54 14.91 0.54 9.72
N ASN A 55 15.79 0.96 10.61
CA ASN A 55 15.81 2.32 11.11
C ASN A 55 16.83 3.16 10.34
N HIS A 56 16.34 4.04 9.47
CA HIS A 56 17.20 4.94 8.70
C HIS A 56 17.47 6.27 9.43
N ASP A 57 16.87 6.48 10.61
CA ASP A 57 17.18 7.64 11.44
C ASP A 57 18.60 7.54 12.03
N ARG A 58 19.16 8.72 12.32
CA ARG A 58 20.42 8.85 13.08
C ARG A 58 20.23 8.62 14.59
N ALA A 59 18.98 8.40 15.01
CA ALA A 59 18.59 8.19 16.40
C ALA A 59 17.93 6.81 16.58
N PRO A 60 18.04 6.20 17.77
CA PRO A 60 17.31 4.98 18.09
C PRO A 60 15.81 5.28 18.21
N ASN A 61 14.97 4.37 17.75
CA ASN A 61 13.51 4.47 17.90
C ASN A 61 12.99 3.35 18.80
N LEU A 62 11.94 3.64 19.58
CA LEU A 62 11.14 2.61 20.23
C LEU A 62 10.00 2.22 19.28
N MET A 63 9.81 0.93 19.07
CA MET A 63 8.83 0.37 18.15
C MET A 63 7.82 -0.45 18.91
N GLN A 64 6.54 -0.14 18.75
CA GLN A 64 5.44 -1.00 19.19
C GLN A 64 4.78 -1.61 17.96
N VAL A 65 4.54 -2.92 17.96
CA VAL A 65 3.96 -3.66 16.85
C VAL A 65 2.81 -4.52 17.36
N TRP A 66 1.71 -4.60 16.61
CA TRP A 66 0.55 -5.44 16.92
C TRP A 66 -0.25 -5.79 15.67
N VAL A 67 -1.19 -6.73 15.80
CA VAL A 67 -2.18 -7.04 14.75
C VAL A 67 -3.57 -6.64 15.24
N ASP A 68 -4.40 -6.08 14.36
CA ASP A 68 -5.80 -5.78 14.62
C ASP A 68 -6.73 -6.11 13.43
N ASP A 69 -8.01 -5.77 13.57
CA ASP A 69 -9.08 -5.94 12.57
C ASP A 69 -9.26 -4.72 11.64
N GLY A 70 -8.31 -3.77 11.66
CA GLY A 70 -8.32 -2.55 10.85
C GLY A 70 -8.67 -1.28 11.62
N LYS A 71 -9.02 -1.38 12.91
CA LYS A 71 -9.33 -0.22 13.77
C LYS A 71 -8.12 0.68 14.07
N GLY A 72 -6.89 0.20 13.86
CA GLY A 72 -5.66 0.93 14.17
C GLY A 72 -5.35 1.01 15.66
N VAL A 73 -5.99 0.19 16.49
CA VAL A 73 -5.88 0.20 17.95
C VAL A 73 -5.36 -1.15 18.41
N PRO A 74 -4.37 -1.20 19.33
CA PRO A 74 -3.89 -2.46 19.89
C PRO A 74 -5.04 -3.28 20.49
N PRO A 75 -5.14 -4.58 20.18
CA PRO A 75 -6.18 -5.43 20.75
C PRO A 75 -6.00 -5.53 22.26
N THR A 76 -7.10 -5.54 23.00
CA THR A 76 -7.07 -5.63 24.47
C THR A 76 -6.95 -7.07 24.96
N ASN A 77 -7.32 -8.04 24.13
CA ASN A 77 -7.22 -9.46 24.40
C ASN A 77 -7.05 -10.28 23.10
N ALA A 78 -6.77 -11.58 23.25
CA ALA A 78 -6.53 -12.49 22.13
C ALA A 78 -7.80 -12.91 21.36
N GLU A 79 -8.99 -12.54 21.82
CA GLU A 79 -10.25 -12.84 21.12
C GLU A 79 -10.52 -11.85 19.98
N GLU A 80 -9.97 -10.63 20.07
CA GLU A 80 -10.13 -9.60 19.03
C GLU A 80 -9.42 -9.97 17.73
N THR A 81 -8.21 -10.55 17.83
CA THR A 81 -7.51 -11.13 16.67
C THR A 81 -6.73 -12.38 17.04
N PRO A 82 -6.75 -13.43 16.19
CA PRO A 82 -6.03 -14.68 16.45
C PRO A 82 -4.54 -14.58 16.10
N PHE A 83 -3.95 -13.38 16.14
CA PHE A 83 -2.56 -13.14 15.79
C PHE A 83 -1.84 -12.44 16.94
N PHE A 84 -0.58 -12.81 17.15
CA PHE A 84 0.30 -12.09 18.06
C PHE A 84 1.68 -11.91 17.43
N VAL A 85 2.42 -10.92 17.94
CA VAL A 85 3.73 -10.54 17.41
C VAL A 85 4.80 -10.62 18.48
N ALA A 86 6.01 -11.01 18.08
CA ALA A 86 7.13 -11.20 18.99
C ALA A 86 8.45 -10.68 18.39
N PRO A 87 9.15 -9.73 19.05
CA PRO A 87 8.70 -8.97 20.22
C PRO A 87 7.66 -7.89 19.85
N PRO A 88 6.67 -7.59 20.72
CA PRO A 88 5.67 -6.55 20.47
C PRO A 88 6.16 -5.13 20.78
N LEU A 89 7.22 -4.99 21.56
CA LEU A 89 7.86 -3.72 21.91
C LEU A 89 9.37 -3.90 21.90
N PHE A 90 10.09 -3.08 21.14
CA PHE A 90 11.54 -3.18 21.04
C PHE A 90 12.19 -1.85 20.66
N ARG A 91 13.46 -1.68 21.04
CA ARG A 91 14.28 -0.57 20.57
C ARG A 91 15.03 -0.98 19.31
N ILE A 92 15.00 -0.15 18.28
CA ILE A 92 15.82 -0.30 17.09
C ILE A 92 16.86 0.84 17.05
N ASN A 93 18.14 0.49 17.07
CA ASN A 93 19.22 1.50 17.05
C ASN A 93 19.33 2.18 15.68
N ALA A 94 20.03 3.31 15.63
CA ALA A 94 20.28 4.03 14.38
C ALA A 94 20.99 3.13 13.36
N GLY A 95 20.54 3.14 12.10
CA GLY A 95 21.10 2.32 11.01
C GLY A 95 20.98 0.80 11.22
N SER A 96 20.25 0.36 12.25
CA SER A 96 20.08 -1.05 12.59
C SER A 96 18.77 -1.59 12.04
N GLU A 97 18.67 -2.91 12.03
CA GLU A 97 17.48 -3.62 11.58
C GLU A 97 16.97 -4.55 12.68
N GLN A 98 15.65 -4.79 12.68
CA GLN A 98 14.99 -5.70 13.60
C GLN A 98 13.98 -6.57 12.87
N THR A 99 13.93 -7.85 13.22
CA THR A 99 12.89 -8.78 12.75
C THR A 99 11.89 -9.08 13.85
N VAL A 100 10.61 -9.10 13.47
CA VAL A 100 9.46 -9.47 14.31
C VAL A 100 8.80 -10.69 13.70
N ARG A 101 8.45 -11.66 14.54
CA ARG A 101 7.63 -12.81 14.16
C ARG A 101 6.17 -12.48 14.34
N ILE A 102 5.36 -12.86 13.36
CA ILE A 102 3.89 -12.80 13.40
C ILE A 102 3.44 -14.25 13.47
N ILE A 103 2.63 -14.58 14.46
CA ILE A 103 2.25 -15.95 14.80
C ILE A 103 0.73 -16.03 14.82
N PHE A 104 0.17 -17.02 14.14
CA PHE A 104 -1.25 -17.31 14.16
C PHE A 104 -1.59 -18.32 15.26
N ASN A 105 -2.50 -17.95 16.15
CA ASN A 105 -3.06 -18.86 17.14
C ASN A 105 -4.32 -19.55 16.59
N SER A 106 -4.13 -20.72 15.98
CA SER A 106 -5.23 -21.53 15.44
C SER A 106 -6.26 -21.97 16.49
N ALA A 107 -5.90 -22.00 17.78
CA ALA A 107 -6.84 -22.33 18.85
C ALA A 107 -7.76 -21.15 19.23
N ALA A 108 -7.39 -19.90 18.88
CA ALA A 108 -8.17 -18.71 19.20
C ALA A 108 -9.33 -18.48 18.23
N ALA A 109 -9.17 -18.85 16.94
CA ALA A 109 -10.23 -18.69 15.96
C ALA A 109 -10.10 -19.70 14.80
N ALA A 110 -11.25 -20.24 14.39
CA ALA A 110 -11.37 -20.96 13.13
C ALA A 110 -11.61 -19.96 11.99
N LEU A 111 -10.65 -19.82 11.08
CA LEU A 111 -10.78 -18.99 9.89
C LEU A 111 -11.34 -19.79 8.72
N PRO A 112 -12.06 -19.16 7.76
CA PRO A 112 -12.53 -19.81 6.55
C PRO A 112 -11.41 -20.55 5.80
N ALA A 113 -11.71 -21.73 5.28
CA ALA A 113 -10.76 -22.53 4.50
C ALA A 113 -10.85 -22.27 2.98
N ASP A 114 -11.92 -21.61 2.53
CA ASP A 114 -12.23 -21.37 1.11
C ASP A 114 -11.86 -19.97 0.61
N ARG A 115 -11.43 -19.07 1.51
CA ARG A 115 -11.09 -17.68 1.20
C ARG A 115 -10.08 -17.08 2.16
N GLU A 116 -9.41 -16.03 1.69
CA GLU A 116 -8.54 -15.20 2.51
C GLU A 116 -9.31 -14.47 3.61
N THR A 117 -8.62 -14.17 4.71
CA THR A 117 -9.11 -13.29 5.77
C THR A 117 -8.15 -12.12 5.94
N LEU A 118 -8.68 -10.90 5.99
CA LEU A 118 -7.89 -9.68 6.12
C LEU A 118 -7.76 -9.25 7.59
N PHE A 119 -6.53 -9.06 8.01
CA PHE A 119 -6.11 -8.40 9.24
C PHE A 119 -5.13 -7.27 8.90
N TRP A 120 -4.67 -6.54 9.91
CA TRP A 120 -3.70 -5.48 9.71
C TRP A 120 -2.58 -5.55 10.73
N LEU A 121 -1.34 -5.53 10.25
CA LEU A 121 -0.18 -5.31 11.09
C LEU A 121 0.01 -3.80 11.26
N ASN A 122 0.09 -3.37 12.50
CA ASN A 122 0.32 -1.99 12.88
C ASN A 122 1.72 -1.86 13.50
N PHE A 123 2.42 -0.79 13.17
CA PHE A 123 3.69 -0.46 13.82
C PHE A 123 3.79 1.04 14.09
N LEU A 124 4.01 1.36 15.37
CA LEU A 124 4.17 2.71 15.89
C LEU A 124 5.65 2.98 16.15
N GLN A 125 6.19 3.98 15.47
CA GLN A 125 7.52 4.53 15.74
C GLN A 125 7.42 5.65 16.77
N ILE A 126 8.18 5.52 17.86
CA ILE A 126 8.30 6.50 18.93
C ILE A 126 9.76 7.01 18.97
N PRO A 127 10.02 8.26 18.54
CA PRO A 127 11.35 8.85 18.59
C PRO A 127 11.82 9.11 20.02
N PRO A 128 13.14 9.20 20.27
CA PRO A 128 13.65 9.49 21.60
C PRO A 128 13.55 10.99 21.87
N ASN A 129 13.19 11.34 23.11
CA ASN A 129 13.11 12.74 23.55
C ASN A 129 14.44 13.51 23.38
N SER A 130 15.58 12.79 23.37
CA SER A 130 16.94 13.35 23.35
C SER A 130 17.57 13.54 21.97
N ALA A 131 16.93 13.11 20.87
CA ALA A 131 17.43 13.39 19.51
C ALA A 131 17.26 14.87 19.10
N LEU A 132 16.79 15.71 20.01
CA LEU A 132 16.45 17.11 19.84
C LEU A 132 17.39 17.94 20.70
N SER A 133 18.19 18.82 20.09
CA SER A 133 19.21 19.66 20.74
C SER A 133 18.71 20.27 22.07
N GLN A 134 19.55 20.34 23.11
CA GLN A 134 19.14 20.77 24.45
C GLN A 134 18.99 22.30 24.62
N GLN A 135 18.36 23.00 23.69
CA GLN A 135 18.10 24.44 23.85
C GLN A 135 16.80 24.68 24.63
N SER A 136 16.95 25.04 25.90
CA SER A 136 15.86 25.45 26.81
C SER A 136 15.08 26.65 26.26
N GLY A 137 13.75 26.63 26.40
CA GLY A 137 12.87 27.77 26.06
C GLY A 137 12.14 27.70 24.71
N THR A 138 12.24 26.59 23.97
CA THR A 138 11.51 26.37 22.71
C THR A 138 10.36 25.37 22.89
N ALA A 139 9.16 25.71 22.43
CA ALA A 139 8.05 24.76 22.30
C ALA A 139 8.43 23.69 21.26
N ARG A 140 8.14 22.41 21.55
CA ARG A 140 8.57 21.27 20.71
C ARG A 140 7.39 20.40 20.32
N ILE A 141 7.39 20.01 19.05
CA ILE A 141 6.43 19.05 18.48
C ILE A 141 7.20 17.77 18.20
N THR A 142 6.75 16.66 18.79
CA THR A 142 7.25 15.32 18.47
C THR A 142 6.22 14.63 17.60
N ILE A 143 6.64 14.14 16.44
CA ILE A 143 5.77 13.41 15.51
C ILE A 143 6.09 11.92 15.66
N SER A 144 5.07 11.11 15.91
CA SER A 144 5.15 9.64 15.91
C SER A 144 4.32 9.12 14.73
N PHE A 145 4.81 8.07 14.08
CA PHE A 145 4.16 7.50 12.90
C PHE A 145 3.57 6.15 13.24
N LEU A 146 2.23 6.06 13.14
CA LEU A 146 1.51 4.79 13.12
C LEU A 146 1.32 4.38 11.67
N ASN A 147 1.92 3.26 11.29
CA ASN A 147 1.73 2.67 9.98
C ASN A 147 0.87 1.43 10.10
N GLN A 148 -0.02 1.23 9.13
CA GLN A 148 -0.90 0.09 9.04
C GLN A 148 -0.71 -0.59 7.69
N VAL A 149 -0.41 -1.89 7.71
CA VAL A 149 -0.17 -2.70 6.51
C VAL A 149 -1.03 -3.96 6.54
N LYS A 150 -1.50 -4.40 5.38
CA LYS A 150 -2.37 -5.58 5.29
C LYS A 150 -1.63 -6.84 5.69
N LEU A 151 -2.25 -7.63 6.56
CA LEU A 151 -1.87 -8.99 6.91
C LEU A 151 -2.99 -9.92 6.41
N ILE A 152 -2.71 -10.68 5.35
CA ILE A 152 -3.72 -11.51 4.70
C ILE A 152 -3.45 -12.97 5.06
N TYR A 153 -4.35 -13.59 5.82
CA TYR A 153 -4.32 -15.02 6.06
C TYR A 153 -4.83 -15.77 4.83
N ARG A 154 -4.01 -16.67 4.30
CA ARG A 154 -4.31 -17.43 3.08
C ARG A 154 -4.40 -18.93 3.37
N PRO A 155 -5.62 -19.51 3.42
CA PRO A 155 -5.78 -20.95 3.52
C PRO A 155 -5.35 -21.68 2.24
N SER A 156 -4.96 -22.94 2.36
CA SER A 156 -4.56 -23.80 1.23
C SER A 156 -5.75 -24.30 0.40
N GLY A 157 -6.98 -24.13 0.88
CA GLY A 157 -8.21 -24.62 0.23
C GLY A 157 -8.81 -23.68 -0.82
N ILE A 158 -8.20 -22.53 -1.09
CA ILE A 158 -8.69 -21.59 -2.12
C ILE A 158 -8.52 -22.23 -3.51
N LYS A 159 -9.60 -22.20 -4.30
CA LYS A 159 -9.58 -22.69 -5.68
C LYS A 159 -8.90 -21.68 -6.60
N GLY A 160 -8.08 -22.18 -7.53
CA GLY A 160 -7.38 -21.38 -8.52
C GLY A 160 -6.12 -20.69 -7.98
N ASP A 161 -5.40 -20.00 -8.87
CA ASP A 161 -4.15 -19.33 -8.55
C ASP A 161 -4.36 -17.81 -8.37
N VAL A 162 -3.63 -17.21 -7.43
CA VAL A 162 -3.68 -15.76 -7.17
C VAL A 162 -3.20 -14.95 -8.39
N GLY A 163 -2.32 -15.51 -9.23
CA GLY A 163 -1.86 -14.90 -10.48
C GLY A 163 -2.96 -14.74 -11.53
N ASP A 164 -4.03 -15.53 -11.43
CA ASP A 164 -5.21 -15.41 -12.30
C ASP A 164 -6.30 -14.49 -11.72
N LEU A 165 -6.09 -13.90 -10.53
CA LEU A 165 -7.06 -13.05 -9.86
C LEU A 165 -7.63 -11.97 -10.78
N ALA A 166 -6.76 -11.23 -11.48
CA ALA A 166 -7.18 -10.15 -12.37
C ALA A 166 -8.10 -10.62 -13.51
N LYS A 167 -7.92 -11.85 -14.00
CA LYS A 167 -8.74 -12.43 -15.08
C LYS A 167 -10.11 -12.90 -14.58
N ASN A 168 -10.20 -13.24 -13.30
CA ASN A 168 -11.39 -13.80 -12.67
C ASN A 168 -12.29 -12.73 -12.02
N ILE A 169 -11.87 -11.46 -12.02
CA ILE A 169 -12.74 -10.33 -11.67
C ILE A 169 -13.64 -10.05 -12.87
N ARG A 170 -14.95 -10.09 -12.64
CA ARG A 170 -15.95 -9.74 -13.66
C ARG A 170 -16.31 -8.28 -13.55
N PHE A 171 -16.37 -7.61 -14.69
CA PHE A 171 -16.81 -6.23 -14.78
C PHE A 171 -18.13 -6.14 -15.54
N GLY A 172 -19.01 -5.25 -15.08
CA GLY A 172 -20.26 -4.95 -15.75
C GLY A 172 -20.64 -3.48 -15.62
N ILE A 173 -21.56 -3.03 -16.47
CA ILE A 173 -22.13 -1.68 -16.38
C ILE A 173 -23.54 -1.77 -15.83
N ARG A 174 -23.79 -1.04 -14.75
CA ARG A 174 -25.14 -0.87 -14.19
C ARG A 174 -25.62 0.56 -14.44
N LYS A 175 -26.83 0.70 -14.99
CA LYS A 175 -27.49 1.99 -15.16
C LYS A 175 -28.45 2.23 -14.00
N GLU A 176 -28.27 3.32 -13.26
CA GLU A 176 -29.11 3.67 -12.13
C GLU A 176 -29.44 5.16 -12.16
N LYS A 177 -30.75 5.50 -12.19
CA LYS A 177 -31.26 6.89 -12.16
C LYS A 177 -30.66 7.82 -13.23
N GLY A 178 -30.25 7.26 -14.37
CA GLY A 178 -29.64 8.00 -15.48
C GLY A 178 -28.11 8.05 -15.45
N ASP A 179 -27.48 7.63 -14.35
CA ASP A 179 -26.03 7.49 -14.23
C ASP A 179 -25.56 6.07 -14.62
N TYR A 180 -24.33 5.98 -15.12
CA TYR A 180 -23.64 4.72 -15.37
C TYR A 180 -22.67 4.40 -14.23
N TRP A 181 -22.64 3.13 -13.82
CA TRP A 181 -21.79 2.61 -12.77
C TRP A 181 -20.98 1.43 -13.30
N LEU A 182 -19.68 1.42 -13.03
CA LEU A 182 -18.83 0.26 -13.23
C LEU A 182 -18.92 -0.62 -11.99
N GLU A 183 -19.40 -1.84 -12.14
CA GLU A 183 -19.41 -2.86 -11.09
C GLU A 183 -18.26 -3.83 -11.32
N ALA A 184 -17.48 -4.12 -10.27
CA ALA A 184 -16.49 -5.19 -10.24
C ALA A 184 -16.95 -6.26 -9.24
N SER A 185 -16.98 -7.51 -9.69
CA SER A 185 -17.34 -8.68 -8.87
C SER A 185 -16.18 -9.65 -8.79
N ASN A 186 -15.75 -9.96 -7.56
CA ASN A 186 -14.68 -10.91 -7.29
C ASN A 186 -15.27 -12.28 -6.99
N GLN A 187 -15.12 -13.23 -7.90
CA GLN A 187 -15.62 -14.60 -7.74
C GLN A 187 -14.59 -15.54 -7.11
N THR A 188 -13.44 -15.02 -6.68
CA THR A 188 -12.33 -15.81 -6.14
C THR A 188 -12.30 -15.76 -4.62
N GLY A 189 -11.52 -16.68 -4.03
CA GLY A 189 -11.19 -16.67 -2.61
C GLY A 189 -10.11 -15.66 -2.21
N TYR A 190 -9.59 -14.81 -3.12
CA TYR A 190 -8.49 -13.87 -2.86
C TYR A 190 -8.98 -12.42 -2.76
N TYR A 191 -8.34 -11.57 -1.96
CA TYR A 191 -8.58 -10.13 -1.95
C TYR A 191 -7.92 -9.44 -3.16
N ALA A 192 -8.66 -8.61 -3.88
CA ALA A 192 -8.14 -7.78 -4.96
C ALA A 192 -7.96 -6.33 -4.49
N THR A 193 -6.71 -5.87 -4.38
CA THR A 193 -6.42 -4.45 -4.08
C THR A 193 -6.24 -3.68 -5.37
N PHE A 194 -7.13 -2.73 -5.66
CA PHE A 194 -7.04 -1.87 -6.84
C PHE A 194 -6.16 -0.63 -6.59
N MET A 195 -5.48 -0.18 -7.64
CA MET A 195 -4.94 1.18 -7.70
C MET A 195 -6.07 2.19 -7.98
N GLU A 196 -5.87 3.46 -7.62
CA GLU A 196 -6.91 4.51 -7.73
C GLU A 196 -7.36 4.77 -9.18
N ASP A 197 -6.49 4.50 -10.15
CA ASP A 197 -6.73 4.81 -11.56
C ASP A 197 -7.19 3.58 -12.35
N ALA A 198 -8.33 3.73 -13.03
CA ALA A 198 -8.80 2.81 -14.05
C ALA A 198 -9.40 3.60 -15.22
N ALA A 199 -9.60 2.92 -16.35
CA ALA A 199 -10.21 3.50 -17.53
C ALA A 199 -11.14 2.50 -18.21
N VAL A 200 -12.36 2.92 -18.52
CA VAL A 200 -13.26 2.18 -19.40
C VAL A 200 -13.03 2.64 -20.83
N LYS A 201 -12.74 1.70 -21.72
CA LYS A 201 -12.60 1.91 -23.16
C LYS A 201 -13.86 1.42 -23.85
N SER A 202 -14.50 2.28 -24.64
CA SER A 202 -15.73 1.99 -25.38
C SER A 202 -15.57 2.50 -26.82
N GLY A 203 -15.32 1.61 -27.78
CA GLY A 203 -14.93 2.05 -29.13
C GLY A 203 -13.67 2.92 -29.12
N ASN A 204 -13.77 4.17 -29.59
CA ASN A 204 -12.68 5.15 -29.55
C ASN A 204 -12.66 5.99 -28.26
N ASP A 205 -13.69 5.89 -27.43
CA ASP A 205 -13.85 6.72 -26.24
C ASP A 205 -13.16 6.10 -25.03
N THR A 206 -12.62 6.96 -24.17
CA THR A 206 -11.99 6.59 -22.91
C THR A 206 -12.65 7.35 -21.78
N HIS A 207 -13.23 6.60 -20.84
CA HIS A 207 -13.87 7.14 -19.64
C HIS A 207 -12.99 6.84 -18.43
N PRO A 208 -12.32 7.84 -17.84
CA PRO A 208 -11.53 7.62 -16.64
C PRO A 208 -12.44 7.29 -15.46
N VAL A 209 -11.96 6.38 -14.61
CA VAL A 209 -12.61 5.98 -13.36
C VAL A 209 -11.62 6.20 -12.23
N LYS A 210 -12.06 6.94 -11.22
CA LYS A 210 -11.31 7.11 -9.98
C LYS A 210 -11.94 6.20 -8.94
N PHE A 211 -11.21 5.17 -8.56
CA PHE A 211 -11.59 4.33 -7.43
C PHE A 211 -11.26 5.05 -6.13
N ASP A 212 -11.98 4.70 -5.06
CA ASP A 212 -11.66 5.20 -3.73
C ASP A 212 -10.23 4.79 -3.33
N LYS A 213 -9.62 5.58 -2.44
CA LYS A 213 -8.25 5.29 -2.00
C LYS A 213 -8.18 3.90 -1.36
N ASN A 214 -7.18 3.11 -1.75
CA ASN A 214 -6.91 1.77 -1.21
C ASN A 214 -8.06 0.75 -1.34
N VAL A 215 -8.87 0.82 -2.41
CA VAL A 215 -9.97 -0.16 -2.57
C VAL A 215 -9.45 -1.59 -2.55
N THR A 216 -10.05 -2.38 -1.68
CA THR A 216 -9.74 -3.79 -1.47
C THR A 216 -11.02 -4.59 -1.60
N LEU A 217 -11.24 -5.17 -2.77
CA LEU A 217 -12.41 -5.99 -3.06
C LEU A 217 -12.26 -7.35 -2.38
N ALA A 218 -13.19 -7.66 -1.49
CA ALA A 218 -13.18 -8.88 -0.70
C ALA A 218 -13.47 -10.13 -1.56
N PRO A 219 -13.08 -11.33 -1.09
CA PRO A 219 -13.50 -12.58 -1.70
C PRO A 219 -15.02 -12.67 -1.80
N PHE A 220 -15.53 -13.10 -2.95
CA PHE A 220 -16.97 -13.33 -3.20
C PHE A 220 -17.86 -12.11 -2.95
N SER A 221 -17.34 -10.90 -3.22
CA SER A 221 -18.10 -9.66 -3.10
C SER A 221 -18.03 -8.80 -4.36
N SER A 222 -18.85 -7.75 -4.39
CA SER A 222 -18.88 -6.76 -5.46
C SER A 222 -18.73 -5.34 -4.90
N ILE A 223 -18.22 -4.43 -5.73
CA ILE A 223 -18.20 -2.99 -5.47
C ILE A 223 -18.53 -2.25 -6.76
N SER A 224 -19.09 -1.05 -6.66
CA SER A 224 -19.43 -0.23 -7.83
C SER A 224 -18.93 1.20 -7.69
N TRP A 225 -18.48 1.78 -8.81
CA TRP A 225 -18.03 3.17 -8.89
C TRP A 225 -18.79 3.92 -9.97
N LYS A 226 -19.14 5.16 -9.67
CA LYS A 226 -19.83 6.04 -10.62
C LYS A 226 -18.88 6.42 -11.76
N LEU A 227 -19.33 6.25 -12.99
CA LEU A 227 -18.58 6.65 -14.18
C LEU A 227 -18.77 8.14 -14.45
N SER A 228 -17.68 8.80 -14.82
CA SER A 228 -17.72 10.21 -15.19
C SER A 228 -18.20 10.34 -16.63
N GLY A 229 -19.41 10.88 -16.82
CA GLY A 229 -20.03 11.09 -18.14
C GLY A 229 -21.44 10.52 -18.23
N HIS A 230 -22.25 11.10 -19.12
CA HIS A 230 -23.62 10.64 -19.41
C HIS A 230 -23.71 9.88 -20.75
N GLU A 231 -22.57 9.70 -21.42
CA GLU A 231 -22.53 9.04 -22.72
C GLU A 231 -22.81 7.54 -22.57
N PRO A 232 -23.58 6.94 -23.49
CA PRO A 232 -23.81 5.51 -23.50
C PRO A 232 -22.51 4.73 -23.69
N ILE A 233 -22.25 3.78 -22.79
CA ILE A 233 -21.15 2.82 -22.96
C ILE A 233 -21.63 1.76 -23.95
N SER A 234 -20.96 1.70 -25.10
CA SER A 234 -21.28 0.80 -26.20
C SER A 234 -20.40 -0.44 -26.18
N SER A 235 -20.92 -1.56 -26.69
CA SER A 235 -20.11 -2.76 -26.91
C SER A 235 -19.33 -2.69 -28.22
N PRO A 236 -18.10 -3.21 -28.28
CA PRO A 236 -17.35 -3.83 -27.18
C PRO A 236 -16.74 -2.78 -26.25
N SER A 237 -16.81 -3.04 -24.94
CA SER A 237 -16.16 -2.21 -23.93
C SER A 237 -15.25 -3.04 -23.02
N THR A 238 -14.18 -2.41 -22.56
CA THR A 238 -13.15 -3.04 -21.73
C THR A 238 -12.75 -2.11 -20.60
N VAL A 239 -12.31 -2.66 -19.49
CA VAL A 239 -11.71 -1.90 -18.40
C VAL A 239 -10.21 -2.17 -18.33
N GLU A 240 -9.42 -1.10 -18.25
CA GLU A 240 -8.01 -1.12 -17.92
C GLU A 240 -7.87 -0.72 -16.45
N PHE A 241 -7.23 -1.57 -15.66
CA PHE A 241 -7.07 -1.38 -14.21
C PHE A 241 -5.74 -1.95 -13.74
N SER A 242 -5.32 -1.60 -12.53
CA SER A 242 -4.14 -2.20 -11.90
C SER A 242 -4.47 -2.80 -10.55
N LEU A 243 -3.95 -4.00 -10.29
CA LEU A 243 -4.00 -4.63 -8.98
C LEU A 243 -2.62 -4.62 -8.32
N ILE A 244 -2.58 -4.53 -6.99
CA ILE A 244 -1.36 -4.72 -6.21
C ILE A 244 -1.19 -6.20 -5.92
N ASP A 245 -0.08 -6.80 -6.41
CA ASP A 245 0.28 -8.20 -6.19
C ASP A 245 0.78 -8.48 -4.75
N ASP A 246 1.00 -9.75 -4.42
CA ASP A 246 1.48 -10.17 -3.09
C ASP A 246 2.84 -9.57 -2.69
N ARG A 247 3.65 -9.18 -3.68
CA ARG A 247 4.95 -8.53 -3.47
C ARG A 247 4.84 -7.01 -3.35
N GLY A 248 3.62 -6.46 -3.44
CA GLY A 248 3.36 -5.03 -3.34
C GLY A 248 3.54 -4.27 -4.66
N ASN A 249 3.69 -4.94 -5.80
CA ASN A 249 3.84 -4.27 -7.10
C ASN A 249 2.48 -4.07 -7.77
N ALA A 250 2.28 -2.91 -8.39
CA ALA A 250 1.15 -2.69 -9.27
C ALA A 250 1.33 -3.49 -10.58
N ARG A 251 0.29 -4.24 -10.95
CA ARG A 251 0.19 -5.03 -12.18
C ARG A 251 -1.00 -4.53 -12.97
N MET A 252 -0.72 -3.94 -14.12
CA MET A 252 -1.74 -3.52 -15.07
C MET A 252 -2.39 -4.75 -15.71
N SER A 253 -3.71 -4.70 -15.85
CA SER A 253 -4.51 -5.72 -16.50
C SER A 253 -5.65 -5.08 -17.29
N LYS A 254 -6.27 -5.89 -18.14
CA LYS A 254 -7.43 -5.52 -18.94
C LYS A 254 -8.47 -6.63 -18.85
N ALA A 255 -9.75 -6.26 -18.74
CA ALA A 255 -10.86 -7.20 -18.76
C ALA A 255 -12.00 -6.68 -19.64
N ASP A 256 -12.72 -7.60 -20.26
CA ASP A 256 -13.94 -7.29 -21.00
C ASP A 256 -15.07 -6.94 -20.02
N ILE A 257 -15.88 -5.99 -20.41
CA ILE A 257 -17.06 -5.58 -19.64
C ILE A 257 -18.26 -6.32 -20.21
N SER A 258 -18.96 -7.06 -19.35
CA SER A 258 -20.23 -7.68 -19.69
C SER A 258 -21.34 -6.61 -19.56
N LEU A 259 -21.99 -6.26 -20.67
CA LEU A 259 -23.19 -5.41 -20.67
C LEU A 259 -24.44 -6.19 -20.30
#